data_AF-A0A5C7EX56-F1
#
_entry.id   AF-A0A5C7EX56-F1
#
_cell.length_a   1.000
_cell.length_b   1.000
_cell.length_c   1.000
_cell.angle_alpha   90.00
_cell.angle_beta   90.00
_cell.angle_gamma   90.00
#
_symmetry.space_group_name_H-M   'P 1'
#
loop_
_entity.id
_entity.type
_entity.pdbx_description
1 polymer ?
#
loop_
_entity_poly.entity_id
_entity_poly.type
_entity_poly.pdbx_seq_one_letter_code
_entity_poly.pdbx_strand_id
1 'polypeptide(L)'
;MGSSIGLVGAPSWTQPSVAGSIRAPGRLYWDFPRVRGNVGYKRRVRVLFLASEAPEAALLAARIAAREGGAWLEPQAASVAAPSTSSAGGGPGRREIPAAPPPVEEALLGWADVVITLDRTAEQRCPSLPQGVRRRYFALPVEDEHGGDAARARARWRDELTQRILALIGGLRMMERDAQTDALPPPPAGDPPPPEAVAAWRRQLRPLLIARRNRMDGPTRRRCQAAITEILERAFPIGKGWIVGLCWPYKGEYDARFPARTFRQRGAVTALPAVVDKRGPLEFRRWWPGAPTRAEVYGIPVPVGTAVVTPHVAFVPPVAFDDRGYRLGYGGGYFDRTLAAAKPRPIAVAVAFEMQRLPDLLAQPHDIPMDFIVTEAGVRLVDGGHARFVDPSTARTHFAALAQARGLPEVYASQEGAAPASPPCYARDFPGYFGQE
;
A
#
# COMPACT_ATOMS: atom_id res chain seq x y z
N MET A 1 -34.80 72.21 19.37
CA MET A 1 -35.00 71.66 20.73
C MET A 1 -35.34 70.19 20.51
N GLY A 2 -34.43 69.22 20.65
CA GLY A 2 -33.67 68.91 21.85
C GLY A 2 -34.27 67.64 22.46
N SER A 3 -33.41 66.71 22.90
CA SER A 3 -33.71 65.51 23.73
C SER A 3 -33.78 64.14 23.03
N SER A 4 -32.63 63.68 22.56
CA SER A 4 -31.76 62.64 23.16
C SER A 4 -32.32 61.52 24.08
N ILE A 5 -31.67 60.34 23.95
CA ILE A 5 -31.33 59.27 24.93
C ILE A 5 -32.31 58.06 25.00
N GLY A 6 -31.87 56.79 24.89
CA GLY A 6 -30.51 56.25 24.91
C GLY A 6 -30.36 54.79 24.47
N LEU A 7 -29.15 54.51 23.96
CA LEU A 7 -28.54 53.19 23.84
C LEU A 7 -28.11 52.66 25.22
N VAL A 8 -28.21 51.33 25.38
CA VAL A 8 -27.46 50.52 26.36
C VAL A 8 -27.03 49.27 25.59
N GLY A 9 -25.79 48.80 25.53
CA GLY A 9 -24.52 49.20 26.12
C GLY A 9 -23.57 48.03 25.85
N ALA A 10 -22.61 48.22 24.94
CA ALA A 10 -21.51 47.29 24.73
C ALA A 10 -20.53 47.40 25.91
N PRO A 11 -19.95 46.29 26.43
CA PRO A 11 -18.80 46.40 27.30
C PRO A 11 -17.55 46.67 26.47
N SER A 12 -17.09 47.92 26.55
CA SER A 12 -15.73 48.32 26.21
C SER A 12 -14.74 47.79 27.24
N TRP A 13 -13.66 47.15 26.80
CA TRP A 13 -12.41 47.19 27.55
C TRP A 13 -11.26 47.59 26.62
N THR A 14 -10.72 48.74 26.99
CA THR A 14 -9.55 49.50 26.55
C THR A 14 -8.36 48.70 26.00
N GLN A 15 -7.81 49.21 24.90
CA GLN A 15 -6.44 48.93 24.47
C GLN A 15 -5.41 49.48 25.46
N PRO A 16 -4.30 48.75 25.68
CA PRO A 16 -2.98 49.35 25.74
C PRO A 16 -2.29 49.13 24.39
N SER A 17 -1.90 50.23 23.75
CA SER A 17 -0.79 50.22 22.80
C SER A 17 0.48 49.86 23.57
N VAL A 18 1.35 49.06 22.95
CA VAL A 18 2.83 49.21 22.89
C VAL A 18 3.43 47.97 22.20
N ALA A 19 4.09 48.25 21.07
CA ALA A 19 5.29 47.63 20.50
C ALA A 19 5.54 46.11 20.61
N GLY A 20 5.64 45.48 19.43
CA GLY A 20 6.79 44.67 19.01
C GLY A 20 7.07 43.34 19.73
N SER A 21 6.66 42.22 19.11
CA SER A 21 7.44 40.98 19.07
C SER A 21 6.67 39.92 18.26
N ILE A 22 7.25 39.49 17.13
CA ILE A 22 6.78 38.32 16.38
C ILE A 22 7.00 37.08 17.27
N ARG A 23 5.90 36.44 17.72
CA ARG A 23 5.94 35.11 18.33
C ARG A 23 5.31 34.08 17.40
N ALA A 24 6.02 32.96 17.24
CA ALA A 24 5.69 31.82 16.41
C ALA A 24 4.31 31.19 16.71
N PRO A 25 3.61 30.60 15.72
CA PRO A 25 2.33 29.96 15.94
C PRO A 25 2.48 28.61 16.69
N GLY A 26 1.57 28.40 17.63
CA GLY A 26 1.61 27.35 18.64
C GLY A 26 1.41 25.92 18.12
N ARG A 27 1.94 24.98 18.92
CA ARG A 27 1.74 23.53 18.81
C ARG A 27 0.28 23.17 19.12
N LEU A 28 -0.40 22.52 18.17
CA LEU A 28 -1.61 21.75 18.42
C LEU A 28 -1.20 20.41 19.06
N TYR A 29 -1.41 20.28 20.36
CA TYR A 29 -1.29 18.99 21.07
C TYR A 29 -2.54 18.15 20.78
N TRP A 30 -2.34 16.92 20.27
CA TRP A 30 -3.37 15.88 20.27
C TRP A 30 -3.16 15.02 21.53
N ASP A 31 -3.85 15.37 22.61
CA ASP A 31 -3.96 14.50 23.78
C ASP A 31 -4.91 13.33 23.46
N PHE A 32 -4.38 12.11 23.47
CA PHE A 32 -5.18 10.88 23.38
C PHE A 32 -5.37 10.28 24.78
N PRO A 33 -6.61 9.88 25.16
CA PRO A 33 -6.81 9.08 26.36
C PRO A 33 -6.11 7.73 26.20
N ARG A 34 -5.33 7.32 27.21
CA ARG A 34 -4.81 5.96 27.32
C ARG A 34 -5.99 5.00 27.48
N VAL A 35 -6.41 4.37 26.38
CA VAL A 35 -7.36 3.25 26.43
C VAL A 35 -6.59 2.03 26.97
N ARG A 36 -6.63 1.84 28.30
CA ARG A 36 -6.39 0.53 28.92
C ARG A 36 -7.65 -0.31 28.75
N GLY A 37 -7.76 -0.98 27.61
CA GLY A 37 -8.80 -1.97 27.33
C GLY A 37 -8.14 -3.28 26.93
N ASN A 38 -8.23 -4.28 27.78
CA ASN A 38 -7.73 -5.63 27.53
C ASN A 38 -8.70 -6.33 26.55
N VAL A 39 -8.43 -6.24 25.24
CA VAL A 39 -9.20 -6.97 24.23
C VAL A 39 -8.65 -8.40 24.18
N GLY A 40 -9.29 -9.33 24.88
CA GLY A 40 -8.90 -10.74 24.86
C GLY A 40 -9.19 -11.38 23.51
N TYR A 41 -8.14 -11.84 22.82
CA TYR A 41 -8.22 -12.52 21.51
C TYR A 41 -8.21 -14.06 21.68
N LYS A 42 -8.95 -14.81 20.85
CA LYS A 42 -9.17 -16.26 21.03
C LYS A 42 -8.10 -17.21 20.44
N ARG A 43 -7.33 -16.81 19.40
CA ARG A 43 -6.19 -17.62 18.89
C ARG A 43 -5.11 -16.75 18.26
N ARG A 44 -3.87 -17.24 18.23
CA ARG A 44 -2.71 -16.56 17.64
C ARG A 44 -2.62 -16.85 16.13
N VAL A 45 -2.02 -15.95 15.36
CA VAL A 45 -1.75 -16.14 13.92
C VAL A 45 -0.48 -16.98 13.77
N ARG A 46 -0.57 -18.07 13.01
CA ARG A 46 0.53 -19.03 12.80
C ARG A 46 1.34 -18.62 11.57
N VAL A 47 2.61 -18.30 11.77
CA VAL A 47 3.50 -17.81 10.70
C VAL A 47 4.71 -18.71 10.55
N LEU A 48 4.89 -19.27 9.37
CA LEU A 48 6.05 -20.08 9.02
C LEU A 48 7.06 -19.27 8.19
N PHE A 49 8.29 -19.14 8.68
CA PHE A 49 9.40 -18.51 7.98
C PHE A 49 10.22 -19.56 7.22
N LEU A 50 10.46 -19.35 5.92
CA LEU A 50 11.26 -20.21 5.05
C LEU A 50 12.49 -19.46 4.53
N ALA A 51 13.67 -20.04 4.70
CA ALA A 51 14.94 -19.52 4.18
C ALA A 51 15.83 -20.64 3.62
N SER A 52 16.82 -20.32 2.79
CA SER A 52 17.80 -21.30 2.30
C SER A 52 18.75 -21.77 3.41
N GLU A 53 19.05 -20.90 4.39
CA GLU A 53 19.84 -21.24 5.58
C GLU A 53 19.06 -20.95 6.87
N ALA A 54 18.85 -21.98 7.69
CA ALA A 54 17.97 -21.99 8.87
C ALA A 54 18.29 -21.01 10.05
N PRO A 55 19.49 -20.43 10.25
CA PRO A 55 19.78 -19.61 11.44
C PRO A 55 19.01 -18.28 11.52
N GLU A 56 18.77 -17.63 10.37
CA GLU A 56 18.19 -16.29 10.34
C GLU A 56 16.67 -16.30 10.57
N ALA A 57 15.98 -17.34 10.07
CA ALA A 57 14.54 -17.52 10.25
C ALA A 57 14.18 -17.75 11.73
N ALA A 58 14.96 -18.54 12.47
CA ALA A 58 14.76 -18.78 13.89
C ALA A 58 15.02 -17.51 14.73
N LEU A 59 16.07 -16.75 14.41
CA LEU A 59 16.38 -15.48 15.07
C LEU A 59 15.29 -14.43 14.82
N LEU A 60 14.78 -14.37 13.59
CA LEU A 60 13.68 -13.48 13.23
C LEU A 60 12.38 -13.87 13.96
N ALA A 61 12.02 -15.15 13.94
CA ALA A 61 10.86 -15.69 14.65
C ALA A 61 10.89 -15.35 16.15
N ALA A 62 12.04 -15.59 16.82
CA ALA A 62 12.25 -15.27 18.22
C ALA A 62 12.09 -13.77 18.52
N ARG A 63 12.57 -12.91 17.62
CA ARG A 63 12.48 -11.45 17.80
C ARG A 63 11.10 -10.87 17.57
N ILE A 64 10.36 -11.39 16.58
CA ILE A 64 8.97 -10.99 16.35
C ILE A 64 8.11 -11.45 17.55
N ALA A 65 8.32 -12.67 18.05
CA ALA A 65 7.67 -13.15 19.28
C ALA A 65 7.99 -12.27 20.49
N ALA A 66 9.26 -11.92 20.69
CA ALA A 66 9.71 -11.17 21.87
C ALA A 66 9.30 -9.69 21.89
N ARG A 67 9.28 -9.01 20.73
CA ARG A 67 9.13 -7.55 20.69
C ARG A 67 7.68 -7.08 20.66
N GLU A 68 6.83 -7.74 19.89
CA GLU A 68 5.48 -7.24 19.58
C GLU A 68 4.42 -8.33 19.49
N GLY A 69 4.82 -9.60 19.26
CA GLY A 69 3.92 -10.66 18.79
C GLY A 69 3.48 -11.70 19.81
N GLY A 70 4.16 -11.88 20.95
CA GLY A 70 3.97 -13.03 21.83
C GLY A 70 2.55 -13.25 22.37
N ALA A 71 1.73 -12.19 22.45
CA ALA A 71 0.33 -12.31 22.85
C ALA A 71 -0.58 -12.86 21.72
N TRP A 72 -0.11 -12.89 20.47
CA TRP A 72 -0.99 -12.96 19.31
C TRP A 72 -0.39 -13.65 18.07
N LEU A 73 0.90 -13.98 18.05
CA LEU A 73 1.63 -14.66 16.98
C LEU A 73 2.17 -16.00 17.50
N GLU A 74 2.11 -17.03 16.68
CA GLU A 74 2.87 -18.26 16.83
C GLU A 74 3.82 -18.39 15.65
N PRO A 75 5.11 -18.05 15.80
CA PRO A 75 6.06 -18.17 14.70
C PRO A 75 6.77 -19.54 14.72
N GLN A 76 7.02 -20.09 13.54
CA GLN A 76 7.90 -21.24 13.29
C GLN A 76 8.84 -20.94 12.12
N ALA A 77 9.95 -21.68 12.03
CA ALA A 77 10.95 -21.51 10.99
C ALA A 77 11.32 -22.87 10.38
N ALA A 78 11.56 -22.91 9.08
CA ALA A 78 12.10 -24.05 8.35
C ALA A 78 13.01 -23.60 7.21
N SER A 79 13.76 -24.54 6.63
CA SER A 79 14.68 -24.28 5.52
C SER A 79 14.30 -25.06 4.26
N VAL A 80 14.64 -24.50 3.11
CA VAL A 80 14.57 -25.14 1.80
C VAL A 80 15.98 -25.31 1.24
N ALA A 81 16.38 -26.53 0.89
CA ALA A 81 17.76 -26.81 0.47
C ALA A 81 18.23 -25.91 -0.69
N ALA A 82 19.54 -25.62 -0.78
CA ALA A 82 20.22 -25.20 -2.02
C ALA A 82 20.62 -26.44 -2.85
N PRO A 83 20.79 -26.36 -4.19
CA PRO A 83 21.29 -27.51 -4.94
C PRO A 83 22.76 -27.74 -4.57
N SER A 84 23.13 -28.97 -4.24
CA SER A 84 24.54 -29.36 -4.20
C SER A 84 25.11 -29.25 -5.62
N THR A 85 25.91 -28.22 -5.90
CA THR A 85 26.71 -28.19 -7.13
C THR A 85 27.77 -29.28 -7.03
N SER A 86 27.52 -30.45 -7.62
CA SER A 86 28.56 -31.45 -7.79
C SER A 86 29.50 -30.99 -8.90
N SER A 87 30.66 -30.45 -8.53
CA SER A 87 31.80 -30.48 -9.42
C SER A 87 32.32 -31.92 -9.45
N ALA A 88 32.01 -32.65 -10.52
CA ALA A 88 32.63 -33.92 -10.79
C ALA A 88 34.14 -33.72 -11.00
N GLY A 89 34.94 -34.04 -9.99
CA GLY A 89 36.40 -34.10 -10.03
C GLY A 89 36.86 -35.13 -9.00
N GLY A 90 37.39 -36.26 -9.48
CA GLY A 90 37.60 -37.49 -8.70
C GLY A 90 38.78 -37.50 -7.73
N GLY A 91 38.70 -38.40 -6.75
CA GLY A 91 39.79 -38.79 -5.84
C GLY A 91 39.28 -39.60 -4.65
N PRO A 92 39.96 -40.69 -4.21
CA PRO A 92 39.44 -41.62 -3.21
C PRO A 92 39.64 -41.07 -1.80
N GLY A 93 38.55 -40.58 -1.23
CA GLY A 93 38.42 -40.18 0.16
C GLY A 93 36.97 -39.83 0.39
N ARG A 94 36.13 -40.83 0.66
CA ARG A 94 34.70 -40.63 0.96
C ARG A 94 34.57 -39.76 2.21
N ARG A 95 34.46 -38.44 2.04
CA ARG A 95 33.70 -37.59 2.95
C ARG A 95 32.24 -37.88 2.65
N GLU A 96 31.51 -38.31 3.67
CA GLU A 96 30.06 -38.45 3.61
C GLU A 96 29.47 -37.14 3.05
N ILE A 97 28.71 -37.28 1.96
CA ILE A 97 27.88 -36.20 1.45
C ILE A 97 26.83 -35.99 2.54
N PRO A 98 26.72 -34.79 3.15
CA PRO A 98 25.67 -34.56 4.13
C PRO A 98 24.32 -34.83 3.48
N ALA A 99 23.51 -35.67 4.14
CA ALA A 99 22.17 -36.00 3.69
C ALA A 99 21.40 -34.71 3.36
N ALA A 100 20.63 -34.73 2.26
CA ALA A 100 19.75 -33.62 1.92
C ALA A 100 18.91 -33.26 3.17
N PRO A 101 18.82 -31.97 3.56
CA PRO A 101 17.98 -31.60 4.68
C PRO A 101 16.55 -32.03 4.37
N PRO A 102 15.78 -32.48 5.39
CA PRO A 102 14.45 -33.01 5.17
C PRO A 102 13.57 -31.95 4.49
N PRO A 103 12.66 -32.37 3.58
CA PRO A 103 11.72 -31.46 2.96
C PRO A 103 10.90 -30.73 4.03
N VAL A 104 10.45 -29.50 3.72
CA VAL A 104 9.52 -28.79 4.62
C VAL A 104 8.30 -29.69 4.81
N GLU A 105 8.07 -30.12 6.05
CA GLU A 105 7.00 -31.07 6.36
C GLU A 105 5.65 -30.50 5.96
N GLU A 106 4.84 -31.30 5.26
CA GLU A 106 3.50 -30.90 4.81
C GLU A 106 2.60 -30.49 5.99
N ALA A 107 2.79 -31.12 7.14
CA ALA A 107 2.14 -30.76 8.40
C ALA A 107 2.45 -29.31 8.83
N LEU A 108 3.67 -28.83 8.61
CA LEU A 108 4.11 -27.47 8.92
C LEU A 108 3.43 -26.44 8.00
N LEU A 109 3.30 -26.79 6.73
CA LEU A 109 2.58 -25.96 5.74
C LEU A 109 1.08 -25.91 6.03
N GLY A 110 0.47 -27.03 6.44
CA GLY A 110 -0.93 -27.10 6.87
C GLY A 110 -1.20 -26.42 8.21
N TRP A 111 -0.18 -26.31 9.06
CA TRP A 111 -0.25 -25.54 10.30
C TRP A 111 -0.19 -24.03 10.06
N ALA A 112 0.47 -23.53 9.02
CA ALA A 112 0.65 -22.10 8.82
C ALA A 112 -0.65 -21.39 8.37
N ASP A 113 -0.93 -20.20 8.90
CA ASP A 113 -1.89 -19.27 8.28
C ASP A 113 -1.17 -18.42 7.20
N VAL A 114 0.12 -18.13 7.42
CA VAL A 114 1.01 -17.41 6.50
C VAL A 114 2.37 -18.07 6.40
N VAL A 115 2.89 -18.25 5.19
CA VAL A 115 4.27 -18.65 4.88
C VAL A 115 5.05 -17.44 4.36
N ILE A 116 6.20 -17.16 4.96
CA ILE A 116 7.08 -16.03 4.65
C ILE A 116 8.41 -16.58 4.12
N THR A 117 8.71 -16.37 2.84
CA THR A 117 10.00 -16.73 2.23
C THR A 117 10.98 -15.56 2.35
N LEU A 118 12.22 -15.82 2.76
CA LEU A 118 13.21 -14.79 3.12
C LEU A 118 14.32 -14.60 2.08
N ASP A 119 14.45 -15.49 1.11
CA ASP A 119 15.41 -15.37 0.02
C ASP A 119 14.86 -15.98 -1.27
N ARG A 120 15.54 -15.71 -2.38
CA ARG A 120 15.09 -16.12 -3.72
C ARG A 120 15.06 -17.65 -3.85
N THR A 121 15.95 -18.36 -3.19
CA THR A 121 15.98 -19.84 -3.20
C THR A 121 14.75 -20.39 -2.49
N ALA A 122 14.39 -19.83 -1.32
CA ALA A 122 13.14 -20.12 -0.63
C ALA A 122 11.91 -19.76 -1.44
N GLU A 123 11.94 -18.63 -2.15
CA GLU A 123 10.83 -18.25 -3.02
C GLU A 123 10.73 -19.11 -4.29
N GLN A 124 11.80 -19.73 -4.77
CA GLN A 124 11.69 -20.64 -5.91
C GLN A 124 11.29 -22.05 -5.49
N ARG A 125 11.64 -22.46 -4.27
CA ARG A 125 11.51 -23.84 -3.79
C ARG A 125 10.40 -24.08 -2.80
N CYS A 126 9.73 -23.04 -2.30
CA CYS A 126 8.60 -23.22 -1.40
C CYS A 126 7.51 -24.04 -2.09
N PRO A 127 7.04 -25.14 -1.45
CA PRO A 127 6.02 -26.02 -2.01
C PRO A 127 4.68 -25.31 -2.27
N SER A 128 3.80 -25.99 -3.02
CA SER A 128 2.40 -25.57 -3.15
C SER A 128 1.74 -25.48 -1.77
N LEU A 129 1.01 -24.40 -1.54
CA LEU A 129 0.39 -24.16 -0.24
C LEU A 129 -1.03 -24.73 -0.16
N PRO A 130 -1.45 -25.25 1.01
CA PRO A 130 -2.83 -25.64 1.25
C PRO A 130 -3.80 -24.47 1.09
N GLN A 131 -5.09 -24.78 0.85
CA GLN A 131 -6.13 -23.77 0.68
C GLN A 131 -6.22 -22.86 1.91
N GLY A 132 -6.22 -21.54 1.69
CA GLY A 132 -6.30 -20.54 2.76
C GLY A 132 -4.96 -20.11 3.35
N VAL A 133 -3.88 -20.86 3.10
CA VAL A 133 -2.53 -20.49 3.54
C VAL A 133 -1.94 -19.45 2.60
N ARG A 134 -1.45 -18.34 3.15
CA ARG A 134 -0.97 -17.19 2.36
C ARG A 134 0.54 -17.18 2.25
N ARG A 135 1.08 -17.05 1.04
CA ARG A 135 2.54 -16.95 0.80
C ARG A 135 3.03 -15.52 0.64
N ARG A 136 4.17 -15.14 1.21
CA ARG A 136 4.77 -13.81 1.04
C ARG A 136 6.29 -13.85 0.94
N TYR A 137 6.85 -13.09 0.01
CA TYR A 137 8.30 -12.98 -0.16
C TYR A 137 8.86 -11.67 0.41
N PHE A 138 9.88 -11.79 1.23
CA PHE A 138 10.64 -10.68 1.79
C PHE A 138 12.15 -10.98 1.72
N ALA A 139 12.77 -10.63 0.60
CA ALA A 139 14.19 -10.84 0.39
C ALA A 139 15.05 -10.22 1.50
N LEU A 140 15.98 -11.01 2.04
CA LEU A 140 17.16 -10.57 2.77
C LEU A 140 17.99 -9.61 1.90
N PRO A 141 18.58 -8.54 2.46
CA PRO A 141 19.51 -7.70 1.72
C PRO A 141 20.75 -8.52 1.41
N VAL A 142 21.23 -8.45 0.17
CA VAL A 142 22.55 -8.99 -0.19
C VAL A 142 23.59 -8.12 0.53
N GLU A 143 24.60 -8.74 1.13
CA GLU A 143 25.73 -7.99 1.70
C GLU A 143 26.45 -7.26 0.55
N ASP A 144 26.53 -5.93 0.60
CA ASP A 144 27.42 -5.21 -0.29
C ASP A 144 28.86 -5.61 0.06
N GLU A 145 29.66 -5.96 -0.95
CA GLU A 145 31.07 -6.38 -0.82
C GLU A 145 32.00 -5.31 -0.18
N HIS A 146 31.48 -4.13 0.13
CA HIS A 146 32.22 -3.03 0.73
C HIS A 146 31.95 -3.00 2.25
N GLY A 147 32.75 -3.80 2.96
CA GLY A 147 32.74 -4.03 4.41
C GLY A 147 32.73 -2.78 5.29
N GLY A 148 31.56 -2.17 5.41
CA GLY A 148 31.27 -1.06 6.30
C GLY A 148 29.79 -1.06 6.66
N ASP A 149 29.44 -1.91 7.63
CA ASP A 149 28.17 -1.90 8.39
C ASP A 149 27.05 -2.86 7.94
N ALA A 150 27.41 -4.05 7.45
CA ALA A 150 26.49 -5.17 7.20
C ALA A 150 25.58 -5.48 8.41
N ALA A 151 26.09 -5.34 9.63
CA ALA A 151 25.32 -5.54 10.86
C ALA A 151 24.18 -4.52 11.04
N ARG A 152 24.41 -3.21 10.81
CA ARG A 152 23.32 -2.22 10.87
C ARG A 152 22.40 -2.33 9.66
N ALA A 153 22.89 -2.70 8.48
CA ALA A 153 22.03 -2.99 7.32
C ALA A 153 21.07 -4.14 7.62
N ARG A 154 21.57 -5.27 8.15
CA ARG A 154 20.75 -6.40 8.64
C ARG A 154 19.81 -5.99 9.77
N ALA A 155 20.23 -5.11 10.68
CA ALA A 155 19.38 -4.61 11.75
C ALA A 155 18.22 -3.75 11.23
N ARG A 156 18.48 -2.83 10.28
CA ARG A 156 17.45 -2.00 9.62
C ARG A 156 16.46 -2.86 8.85
N TRP A 157 16.97 -3.77 8.02
CA TRP A 157 16.14 -4.71 7.26
C TRP A 157 15.25 -5.55 8.15
N ARG A 158 15.78 -6.07 9.27
CA ARG A 158 14.99 -6.86 10.22
C ARG A 158 13.87 -6.02 10.85
N ASP A 159 14.16 -4.77 11.18
CA ASP A 159 13.16 -3.86 11.74
C ASP A 159 12.07 -3.52 10.69
N GLU A 160 12.44 -3.31 9.43
CA GLU A 160 11.52 -3.15 8.29
C GLU A 160 10.66 -4.40 8.07
N LEU A 161 11.27 -5.58 8.02
CA LEU A 161 10.59 -6.86 7.88
C LEU A 161 9.60 -7.07 9.02
N THR A 162 10.00 -6.77 10.25
CA THR A 162 9.11 -6.79 11.41
C THR A 162 7.91 -5.89 11.16
N GLN A 163 8.10 -4.62 10.77
CA GLN A 163 6.97 -3.72 10.50
C GLN A 163 6.05 -4.23 9.39
N ARG A 164 6.58 -4.84 8.33
CA ARG A 164 5.77 -5.40 7.24
C ARG A 164 4.96 -6.61 7.68
N ILE A 165 5.53 -7.47 8.52
CA ILE A 165 4.82 -8.61 9.11
C ILE A 165 3.73 -8.12 10.05
N LEU A 166 4.03 -7.13 10.88
CA LEU A 166 3.03 -6.49 11.74
C LEU A 166 1.90 -5.85 10.93
N ALA A 167 2.21 -5.20 9.80
CA ALA A 167 1.21 -4.64 8.87
C ALA A 167 0.32 -5.73 8.28
N LEU A 168 0.94 -6.78 7.72
CA LEU A 168 0.24 -7.92 7.14
C LEU A 168 -0.68 -8.58 8.16
N ILE A 169 -0.19 -8.83 9.37
CA ILE A 169 -0.96 -9.47 10.44
C ILE A 169 -2.05 -8.53 10.97
N GLY A 170 -1.76 -7.24 11.08
CA GLY A 170 -2.77 -6.22 11.36
C GLY A 170 -3.92 -6.31 10.35
N GLY A 171 -3.61 -6.28 9.06
CA GLY A 171 -4.60 -6.45 7.99
C GLY A 171 -5.38 -7.77 8.07
N LEU A 172 -4.69 -8.89 8.31
CA LEU A 172 -5.32 -10.21 8.46
C LEU A 172 -6.29 -10.26 9.65
N ARG A 173 -5.90 -9.70 10.79
CA ARG A 173 -6.74 -9.64 11.99
C ARG A 173 -7.96 -8.77 11.84
N MET A 174 -7.83 -7.68 11.11
CA MET A 174 -8.97 -6.84 10.82
C MET A 174 -9.97 -7.59 9.95
N MET A 175 -9.52 -8.36 8.96
CA MET A 175 -10.40 -9.25 8.19
C MET A 175 -11.10 -10.30 9.07
N GLU A 176 -10.38 -10.93 10.01
CA GLU A 176 -10.99 -11.91 10.94
C GLU A 176 -11.98 -11.27 11.91
N ARG A 177 -11.68 -10.08 12.44
CA ARG A 177 -12.59 -9.32 13.33
C ARG A 177 -13.86 -8.89 12.60
N ASP A 178 -13.71 -8.40 11.38
CA ASP A 178 -14.82 -7.95 10.55
C ASP A 178 -15.74 -9.11 10.14
N ALA A 179 -15.18 -10.30 9.92
CA ALA A 179 -15.96 -11.53 9.71
C ALA A 179 -16.83 -11.91 10.92
N GLN A 180 -16.46 -11.46 12.13
CA GLN A 180 -17.15 -11.77 13.38
C GLN A 180 -18.11 -10.68 13.85
N THR A 181 -17.97 -9.42 13.38
CA THR A 181 -18.69 -8.26 13.95
C THR A 181 -19.63 -7.54 13.00
N ASP A 182 -19.41 -7.57 11.68
CA ASP A 182 -20.28 -6.92 10.70
C ASP A 182 -20.55 -7.89 9.54
N ALA A 183 -21.63 -8.65 9.53
CA ALA A 183 -21.93 -9.48 8.36
C ALA A 183 -22.11 -8.58 7.12
N LEU A 184 -21.35 -8.83 6.05
CA LEU A 184 -21.63 -8.20 4.76
C LEU A 184 -22.93 -8.79 4.20
N PRO A 185 -23.78 -7.99 3.52
CA PRO A 185 -24.92 -8.54 2.83
C PRO A 185 -24.46 -9.59 1.81
N PRO A 186 -25.15 -10.74 1.70
CA PRO A 186 -24.81 -11.76 0.72
C PRO A 186 -24.93 -11.19 -0.71
N PRO A 187 -24.16 -11.72 -1.67
CA PRO A 187 -24.33 -11.35 -3.07
C PRO A 187 -25.75 -11.66 -3.55
N PRO A 188 -26.30 -10.89 -4.50
CA PRO A 188 -27.60 -11.18 -5.09
C PRO A 188 -27.60 -12.56 -5.78
N ALA A 189 -28.75 -13.24 -5.73
CA ALA A 189 -28.95 -14.51 -6.41
C ALA A 189 -29.03 -14.36 -7.93
N GLY A 190 -28.73 -15.45 -8.66
CA GLY A 190 -28.74 -15.53 -10.12
C GLY A 190 -27.34 -15.78 -10.71
N ASP A 191 -27.28 -16.32 -11.93
CA ASP A 191 -26.02 -16.55 -12.67
C ASP A 191 -26.18 -16.19 -14.18
N PRO A 192 -25.77 -14.98 -14.61
CA PRO A 192 -25.34 -13.86 -13.77
C PRO A 192 -26.54 -13.18 -13.06
N PRO A 193 -26.32 -12.56 -11.89
CA PRO A 193 -27.38 -11.81 -11.19
C PRO A 193 -27.77 -10.54 -11.97
N PRO A 194 -29.01 -10.05 -11.83
CA PRO A 194 -29.48 -8.85 -12.54
C PRO A 194 -28.64 -7.60 -12.20
N PRO A 195 -28.29 -6.72 -13.18
CA PRO A 195 -27.45 -5.55 -12.95
C PRO A 195 -27.94 -4.60 -11.86
N GLU A 196 -29.26 -4.40 -11.74
CA GLU A 196 -29.89 -3.57 -10.71
C GLU A 196 -29.72 -4.16 -9.30
N ALA A 197 -29.76 -5.49 -9.19
CA ALA A 197 -29.53 -6.19 -7.93
C ALA A 197 -28.06 -6.06 -7.51
N VAL A 198 -27.13 -6.20 -8.45
CA VAL A 198 -25.69 -5.95 -8.21
C VAL A 198 -25.43 -4.51 -7.79
N ALA A 199 -26.05 -3.53 -8.45
CA ALA A 199 -25.92 -2.12 -8.11
C ALA A 199 -26.44 -1.81 -6.69
N ALA A 200 -27.60 -2.38 -6.33
CA ALA A 200 -28.18 -2.25 -4.99
C ALA A 200 -27.28 -2.87 -3.91
N TRP A 201 -26.75 -4.07 -4.16
CA TRP A 201 -25.81 -4.75 -3.26
C TRP A 201 -24.51 -3.95 -3.07
N ARG A 202 -23.87 -3.52 -4.16
CA ARG A 202 -22.66 -2.65 -4.10
C ARG A 202 -22.91 -1.34 -3.36
N ARG A 203 -24.12 -0.77 -3.45
CA ARG A 203 -24.53 0.42 -2.68
C ARG A 203 -24.60 0.15 -1.18
N GLN A 204 -25.06 -1.02 -0.76
CA GLN A 204 -25.06 -1.43 0.65
C GLN A 204 -23.65 -1.72 1.17
N LEU A 205 -22.77 -2.30 0.35
CA LEU A 205 -21.39 -2.61 0.75
C LEU A 205 -20.56 -1.37 1.09
N ARG A 206 -20.68 -0.29 0.31
CA ARG A 206 -19.82 0.90 0.43
C ARG A 206 -19.73 1.46 1.86
N PRO A 207 -20.83 1.83 2.54
CA PRO A 207 -20.75 2.39 3.88
C PRO A 207 -20.15 1.41 4.89
N LEU A 208 -20.43 0.11 4.79
CA LEU A 208 -19.89 -0.92 5.69
C LEU A 208 -18.37 -1.03 5.55
N LEU A 209 -17.86 -1.13 4.31
CA LEU A 209 -16.43 -1.27 4.04
C LEU A 209 -15.65 0.00 4.39
N ILE A 210 -16.25 1.17 4.15
CA ILE A 210 -15.68 2.45 4.59
C ILE A 210 -15.60 2.51 6.12
N ALA A 211 -16.66 2.10 6.83
CA ALA A 211 -16.67 2.08 8.28
C ALA A 211 -15.58 1.15 8.83
N ARG A 212 -15.46 -0.07 8.30
CA ARG A 212 -14.40 -1.03 8.64
C ARG A 212 -13.01 -0.42 8.46
N ARG A 213 -12.72 0.17 7.30
CA ARG A 213 -11.45 0.86 7.03
C ARG A 213 -11.19 1.98 8.02
N ASN A 214 -12.20 2.74 8.42
CA ASN A 214 -12.07 3.83 9.38
C ASN A 214 -11.81 3.37 10.82
N ARG A 215 -12.15 2.11 11.17
CA ARG A 215 -11.82 1.51 12.47
C ARG A 215 -10.35 1.10 12.60
N MET A 216 -9.56 1.14 11.51
CA MET A 216 -8.12 0.88 11.58
C MET A 216 -7.43 1.92 12.47
N ASP A 217 -6.81 1.43 13.54
CA ASP A 217 -6.06 2.25 14.47
C ASP A 217 -4.86 2.93 13.78
N GLY A 218 -4.40 4.04 14.38
CA GLY A 218 -3.30 4.84 13.84
C GLY A 218 -2.01 4.05 13.60
N PRO A 219 -1.49 3.28 14.59
CA PRO A 219 -0.28 2.48 14.42
C PRO A 219 -0.36 1.47 13.27
N THR A 220 -1.43 0.68 13.18
CA THR A 220 -1.65 -0.31 12.12
C THR A 220 -1.71 0.39 10.76
N ARG A 221 -2.47 1.49 10.67
CA ARG A 221 -2.56 2.29 9.44
C ARG A 221 -1.20 2.80 8.98
N ARG A 222 -0.37 3.33 9.87
CA ARG A 222 0.98 3.80 9.52
C ARG A 222 1.85 2.66 8.98
N ARG A 223 1.82 1.49 9.62
CA ARG A 223 2.58 0.31 9.16
C ARG A 223 2.12 -0.15 7.78
N CYS A 224 0.81 -0.26 7.55
CA CYS A 224 0.27 -0.65 6.25
C CYS A 224 0.62 0.38 5.17
N GLN A 225 0.47 1.67 5.45
CA GLN A 225 0.86 2.73 4.50
C GLN A 225 2.36 2.71 4.19
N ALA A 226 3.22 2.50 5.18
CA ALA A 226 4.66 2.38 4.95
C ALA A 226 4.99 1.17 4.06
N ALA A 227 4.41 0.00 4.34
CA ALA A 227 4.61 -1.20 3.54
C ALA A 227 4.13 -1.02 2.09
N ILE A 228 2.94 -0.44 1.89
CA ILE A 228 2.41 -0.13 0.56
C ILE A 228 3.34 0.84 -0.19
N THR A 229 3.84 1.88 0.49
CA THR A 229 4.73 2.88 -0.11
C THR A 229 6.03 2.25 -0.58
N GLU A 230 6.68 1.42 0.24
CA GLU A 230 7.89 0.70 -0.14
C GLU A 230 7.65 -0.19 -1.37
N ILE A 231 6.53 -0.92 -1.37
CA ILE A 231 6.15 -1.77 -2.50
C ILE A 231 5.96 -0.95 -3.77
N LEU A 232 5.26 0.19 -3.70
CA LEU A 232 5.05 1.07 -4.84
C LEU A 232 6.37 1.63 -5.38
N GLU A 233 7.26 2.07 -4.49
CA GLU A 233 8.56 2.63 -4.88
C GLU A 233 9.50 1.60 -5.51
N ARG A 234 9.40 0.34 -5.09
CA ARG A 234 10.19 -0.79 -5.60
C ARG A 234 9.60 -1.36 -6.87
N ALA A 235 8.29 -1.58 -6.96
CA ALA A 235 7.67 -2.27 -8.09
C ALA A 235 7.46 -1.38 -9.32
N PHE A 236 7.35 -0.06 -9.14
CA PHE A 236 7.00 0.87 -10.21
C PHE A 236 8.17 1.84 -10.51
N PRO A 237 8.94 1.61 -11.59
CA PRO A 237 10.12 2.40 -11.97
C PRO A 237 9.71 3.72 -12.64
N ILE A 238 9.05 4.58 -11.86
CA ILE A 238 8.51 5.86 -12.29
C ILE A 238 9.52 6.97 -12.00
N GLY A 239 9.75 7.84 -12.99
CA GLY A 239 10.68 8.98 -12.87
C GLY A 239 10.49 10.01 -13.98
N LYS A 240 11.59 10.64 -14.41
CA LYS A 240 11.59 11.66 -15.48
C LYS A 240 10.79 11.19 -16.70
N GLY A 241 9.92 12.06 -17.23
CA GLY A 241 9.04 11.78 -18.36
C GLY A 241 7.69 11.16 -17.98
N TRP A 242 7.53 10.64 -16.76
CA TRP A 242 6.27 10.07 -16.31
C TRP A 242 5.31 11.12 -15.74
N ILE A 243 4.01 10.91 -15.99
CA ILE A 243 2.91 11.65 -15.37
C ILE A 243 2.11 10.67 -14.51
N VAL A 244 2.04 10.94 -13.21
CA VAL A 244 1.43 10.08 -12.19
C VAL A 244 0.12 10.70 -11.73
N GLY A 245 -0.99 10.04 -12.06
CA GLY A 245 -2.31 10.35 -11.52
C GLY A 245 -2.46 9.78 -10.11
N LEU A 246 -2.80 10.63 -9.15
CA LEU A 246 -2.97 10.30 -7.73
C LEU A 246 -4.33 10.80 -7.27
N CYS A 247 -4.96 10.12 -6.31
CA CYS A 247 -6.12 10.67 -5.62
C CYS A 247 -5.69 11.33 -4.31
N TRP A 248 -6.38 12.41 -3.95
CA TRP A 248 -6.26 12.94 -2.60
C TRP A 248 -6.88 11.94 -1.61
N PRO A 249 -6.22 11.62 -0.48
CA PRO A 249 -6.73 10.63 0.45
C PRO A 249 -8.08 11.05 1.02
N TYR A 250 -9.06 10.15 0.99
CA TYR A 250 -10.41 10.41 1.49
C TYR A 250 -10.92 9.23 2.33
N LYS A 251 -11.62 9.51 3.45
CA LYS A 251 -12.24 8.49 4.33
C LYS A 251 -11.32 7.31 4.68
N GLY A 252 -10.12 7.63 5.17
CA GLY A 252 -9.17 6.61 5.64
C GLY A 252 -8.58 5.74 4.51
N GLU A 253 -8.53 6.23 3.27
CA GLU A 253 -7.75 5.62 2.19
C GLU A 253 -6.24 5.62 2.46
N TYR A 254 -5.52 4.85 1.66
CA TYR A 254 -4.07 5.01 1.52
C TYR A 254 -3.73 6.42 1.02
N ASP A 255 -2.73 7.05 1.63
CA ASP A 255 -2.24 8.35 1.20
C ASP A 255 -1.21 8.24 0.07
N ALA A 256 -1.69 8.39 -1.16
CA ALA A 256 -0.87 8.34 -2.36
C ALA A 256 0.15 9.51 -2.48
N ARG A 257 0.10 10.50 -1.59
CA ARG A 257 1.11 11.56 -1.52
C ARG A 257 2.46 11.05 -1.01
N PHE A 258 2.49 9.95 -0.25
CA PHE A 258 3.75 9.37 0.22
C PHE A 258 4.70 8.95 -0.92
N PRO A 259 4.31 8.07 -1.86
CA PRO A 259 5.16 7.67 -2.97
C PRO A 259 5.31 8.79 -4.02
N ALA A 260 4.35 9.73 -4.08
CA ALA A 260 4.43 10.90 -4.93
C ALA A 260 5.69 11.73 -4.69
N ARG A 261 6.13 11.85 -3.42
CA ARG A 261 7.38 12.52 -3.06
C ARG A 261 8.56 11.87 -3.78
N THR A 262 8.67 10.55 -3.69
CA THR A 262 9.77 9.78 -4.28
C THR A 262 9.73 9.82 -5.81
N PHE A 263 8.56 9.66 -6.42
CA PHE A 263 8.43 9.77 -7.88
C PHE A 263 8.80 11.16 -8.40
N ARG A 264 8.43 12.23 -7.69
CA ARG A 264 8.85 13.59 -8.04
C ARG A 264 10.35 13.82 -7.88
N GLN A 265 10.97 13.25 -6.84
CA GLN A 265 12.43 13.26 -6.67
C GLN A 265 13.14 12.57 -7.84
N ARG A 266 12.52 11.53 -8.41
CA ARG A 266 12.98 10.85 -9.63
C ARG A 266 12.66 11.62 -10.93
N GLY A 267 12.01 12.79 -10.83
CA GLY A 267 11.69 13.67 -11.97
C GLY A 267 10.29 13.49 -12.57
N ALA A 268 9.41 12.70 -11.97
CA ALA A 268 8.04 12.54 -12.46
C ALA A 268 7.18 13.78 -12.17
N VAL A 269 6.16 13.98 -13.00
CA VAL A 269 5.08 14.95 -12.78
C VAL A 269 3.93 14.24 -12.05
N THR A 270 3.34 14.88 -11.06
CA THR A 270 2.16 14.37 -10.35
C THR A 270 0.92 15.17 -10.73
N ALA A 271 -0.24 14.51 -10.73
CA ALA A 271 -1.51 15.12 -11.06
C ALA A 271 -2.63 14.62 -10.14
N LEU A 272 -3.57 15.50 -9.80
CA LEU A 272 -4.79 15.15 -9.07
C LEU A 272 -6.00 15.21 -10.01
N PRO A 273 -7.00 14.34 -9.84
CA PRO A 273 -8.22 14.37 -10.62
C PRO A 273 -9.12 15.52 -10.18
N ALA A 274 -9.84 16.09 -11.14
CA ALA A 274 -10.89 17.08 -11.00
C ALA A 274 -12.17 16.55 -11.66
N VAL A 275 -13.31 16.76 -11.00
CA VAL A 275 -14.62 16.43 -11.58
C VAL A 275 -15.13 17.64 -12.35
N VAL A 276 -14.95 17.65 -13.67
CA VAL A 276 -15.41 18.73 -14.55
C VAL A 276 -16.80 18.46 -15.13
N ASP A 277 -17.17 17.19 -15.32
CA ASP A 277 -18.51 16.74 -15.73
C ASP A 277 -18.92 15.53 -14.88
N LYS A 278 -20.14 15.57 -14.33
CA LYS A 278 -20.71 14.47 -13.52
C LYS A 278 -20.85 13.17 -14.29
N ARG A 279 -21.03 13.22 -15.61
CA ARG A 279 -21.19 12.06 -16.49
C ARG A 279 -19.94 11.77 -17.35
N GLY A 280 -18.92 12.62 -17.25
CA GLY A 280 -17.69 12.51 -18.02
C GLY A 280 -16.56 11.74 -17.31
N PRO A 281 -15.42 11.58 -17.98
CA PRO A 281 -14.17 11.13 -17.36
C PRO A 281 -13.61 12.20 -16.41
N LEU A 282 -12.64 11.82 -15.57
CA LEU A 282 -11.88 12.75 -14.75
C LEU A 282 -10.92 13.56 -15.62
N GLU A 283 -10.83 14.85 -15.35
CA GLU A 283 -9.74 15.70 -15.86
C GLU A 283 -8.60 15.66 -14.84
N PHE A 284 -7.37 15.34 -15.27
CA PHE A 284 -6.22 15.38 -14.38
C PHE A 284 -5.48 16.70 -14.52
N ARG A 285 -5.19 17.33 -13.39
CA ARG A 285 -4.46 18.60 -13.34
C ARG A 285 -3.15 18.43 -12.61
N ARG A 286 -2.09 19.02 -13.17
CA ARG A 286 -0.77 18.98 -12.56
C ARG A 286 -0.84 19.51 -11.12
N TRP A 287 -0.17 18.80 -10.23
CA TRP A 287 -0.18 19.08 -8.80
C TRP A 287 1.22 18.93 -8.22
N TRP A 288 1.51 19.77 -7.22
CA TRP A 288 2.69 19.70 -6.35
C TRP A 288 2.32 20.27 -4.98
N PRO A 289 3.09 19.99 -3.91
CA PRO A 289 2.91 20.65 -2.62
C PRO A 289 2.93 22.17 -2.78
N GLY A 290 1.90 22.85 -2.29
CA GLY A 290 1.75 24.30 -2.44
C GLY A 290 1.14 24.77 -3.77
N ALA A 291 0.77 23.85 -4.68
CA ALA A 291 -0.01 24.22 -5.86
C ALA A 291 -1.32 24.92 -5.43
N PRO A 292 -1.77 25.97 -6.14
CA PRO A 292 -3.07 26.59 -5.88
C PRO A 292 -4.17 25.54 -5.97
N THR A 293 -4.99 25.44 -4.92
CA THR A 293 -6.10 24.52 -4.87
C THR A 293 -7.37 25.23 -4.42
N ARG A 294 -8.51 24.72 -4.86
CA ARG A 294 -9.82 25.06 -4.29
C ARG A 294 -10.38 23.82 -3.62
N ALA A 295 -11.13 23.99 -2.54
CA ALA A 295 -11.93 22.92 -1.99
C ALA A 295 -13.09 22.60 -2.95
N GLU A 296 -13.26 21.33 -3.28
CA GLU A 296 -14.42 20.82 -4.00
C GLU A 296 -15.37 20.05 -3.06
N VAL A 297 -16.26 19.23 -3.63
CA VAL A 297 -17.14 18.32 -2.91
C VAL A 297 -16.36 17.54 -1.86
N TYR A 298 -16.90 17.46 -0.64
CA TYR A 298 -16.27 16.81 0.52
C TYR A 298 -14.95 17.43 1.01
N GLY A 299 -14.62 18.66 0.59
CA GLY A 299 -13.42 19.37 1.01
C GLY A 299 -12.13 18.85 0.36
N ILE A 300 -12.24 18.04 -0.70
CA ILE A 300 -11.09 17.52 -1.43
C ILE A 300 -10.45 18.67 -2.22
N PRO A 301 -9.14 18.93 -2.07
CA PRO A 301 -8.48 19.99 -2.81
C PRO A 301 -8.28 19.58 -4.27
N VAL A 302 -8.67 20.48 -5.17
CA VAL A 302 -8.50 20.32 -6.61
C VAL A 302 -7.59 21.43 -7.14
N PRO A 303 -6.53 21.11 -7.90
CA PRO A 303 -5.63 22.12 -8.47
C PRO A 303 -6.37 23.10 -9.38
N VAL A 304 -6.07 24.40 -9.24
CA VAL A 304 -6.67 25.49 -10.05
C VAL A 304 -5.58 26.23 -10.80
N GLY A 305 -5.85 26.58 -12.06
CA GLY A 305 -4.89 27.31 -12.90
C GLY A 305 -3.65 26.49 -13.30
N THR A 306 -3.59 25.21 -12.96
CA THR A 306 -2.51 24.31 -13.37
C THR A 306 -2.87 23.59 -14.67
N ALA A 307 -1.84 23.15 -15.41
CA ALA A 307 -1.98 22.48 -16.69
C ALA A 307 -2.81 21.18 -16.56
N VAL A 308 -3.72 20.98 -17.52
CA VAL A 308 -4.39 19.70 -17.73
C VAL A 308 -3.39 18.73 -18.35
N VAL A 309 -3.31 17.52 -17.80
CA VAL A 309 -2.35 16.48 -18.20
C VAL A 309 -3.01 15.12 -18.27
N THR A 310 -2.50 14.24 -19.12
CA THR A 310 -2.95 12.85 -19.20
C THR A 310 -1.98 11.96 -18.42
N PRO A 311 -2.42 11.24 -17.37
CA PRO A 311 -1.56 10.32 -16.65
C PRO A 311 -1.05 9.18 -17.54
N HIS A 312 0.20 8.77 -17.34
CA HIS A 312 0.76 7.52 -17.88
C HIS A 312 0.50 6.34 -16.94
N VAL A 313 0.38 6.63 -15.64
CA VAL A 313 0.03 5.69 -14.58
C VAL A 313 -0.96 6.35 -13.63
N ALA A 314 -1.96 5.60 -13.17
CA ALA A 314 -2.97 6.09 -12.24
C ALA A 314 -3.03 5.18 -11.00
N PHE A 315 -2.73 5.76 -9.83
CA PHE A 315 -2.92 5.11 -8.54
C PHE A 315 -4.33 5.42 -8.02
N VAL A 316 -5.18 4.40 -8.00
CA VAL A 316 -6.61 4.51 -7.74
C VAL A 316 -6.94 3.88 -6.39
N PRO A 317 -7.39 4.65 -5.39
CA PRO A 317 -7.85 4.08 -4.13
C PRO A 317 -9.27 3.51 -4.30
N PRO A 318 -9.50 2.22 -4.03
CA PRO A 318 -10.84 1.66 -4.06
C PRO A 318 -11.49 1.72 -2.68
N VAL A 319 -12.82 1.53 -2.64
CA VAL A 319 -13.53 1.11 -1.42
C VAL A 319 -13.30 -0.39 -1.18
N ALA A 320 -13.32 -1.18 -2.25
CA ALA A 320 -13.02 -2.61 -2.23
C ALA A 320 -12.37 -3.06 -3.53
N PHE A 321 -11.65 -4.18 -3.52
CA PHE A 321 -11.15 -4.82 -4.74
C PHE A 321 -11.41 -6.33 -4.67
N ASP A 322 -11.35 -7.03 -5.81
CA ASP A 322 -11.49 -8.48 -5.87
C ASP A 322 -10.29 -9.21 -6.49
N ASP A 323 -10.40 -10.54 -6.47
CA ASP A 323 -9.40 -11.46 -7.02
C ASP A 323 -9.38 -11.52 -8.55
N ARG A 324 -10.25 -10.76 -9.21
CA ARG A 324 -10.33 -10.64 -10.67
C ARG A 324 -9.74 -9.33 -11.18
N GLY A 325 -9.30 -8.45 -10.27
CA GLY A 325 -8.71 -7.16 -10.61
C GLY A 325 -9.72 -6.02 -10.69
N TYR A 326 -10.99 -6.24 -10.34
CA TYR A 326 -11.99 -5.19 -10.32
C TYR A 326 -11.97 -4.42 -9.02
N ARG A 327 -12.56 -3.22 -9.07
CA ARG A 327 -12.62 -2.30 -7.94
C ARG A 327 -14.03 -1.79 -7.73
N LEU A 328 -14.40 -1.63 -6.47
CA LEU A 328 -15.59 -0.91 -6.04
C LEU A 328 -15.18 0.52 -5.69
N GLY A 329 -15.58 1.49 -6.51
CA GLY A 329 -15.45 2.92 -6.19
C GLY A 329 -16.63 3.46 -5.37
N TYR A 330 -16.68 4.78 -5.17
CA TYR A 330 -17.76 5.47 -4.46
C TYR A 330 -19.12 5.52 -5.18
N GLY A 331 -19.19 5.02 -6.44
CA GLY A 331 -20.43 4.90 -7.20
C GLY A 331 -20.62 5.93 -8.32
N GLY A 332 -19.69 6.89 -8.49
CA GLY A 332 -19.76 7.86 -9.58
C GLY A 332 -19.32 7.33 -10.96
N GLY A 333 -18.68 6.16 -11.03
CA GLY A 333 -18.18 5.56 -12.29
C GLY A 333 -17.08 6.37 -12.99
N TYR A 334 -16.49 7.36 -12.31
CA TYR A 334 -15.53 8.28 -12.90
C TYR A 334 -14.29 7.59 -13.46
N PHE A 335 -13.66 6.71 -12.67
CA PHE A 335 -12.46 6.03 -13.12
C PHE A 335 -12.70 5.05 -14.28
N ASP A 336 -13.85 4.38 -14.34
CA ASP A 336 -14.17 3.49 -15.47
C ASP A 336 -14.30 4.30 -16.75
N ARG A 337 -15.00 5.44 -16.70
CA ARG A 337 -15.07 6.36 -17.85
C ARG A 337 -13.70 6.95 -18.20
N THR A 338 -12.89 7.31 -17.21
CA THR A 338 -11.51 7.79 -17.45
C THR A 338 -10.67 6.74 -18.17
N LEU A 339 -10.68 5.50 -17.68
CA LEU A 339 -9.88 4.41 -18.26
C LEU A 339 -10.39 3.99 -19.64
N ALA A 340 -11.70 4.08 -19.88
CA ALA A 340 -12.31 3.84 -21.19
C ALA A 340 -11.94 4.93 -22.21
N ALA A 341 -11.91 6.19 -21.77
CA ALA A 341 -11.71 7.34 -22.65
C ALA A 341 -10.23 7.63 -22.95
N ALA A 342 -9.31 7.28 -22.05
CA ALA A 342 -7.90 7.63 -22.16
C ALA A 342 -7.19 6.92 -23.33
N LYS A 343 -6.44 7.69 -24.13
CA LYS A 343 -5.61 7.20 -25.24
C LYS A 343 -4.22 7.86 -25.21
N PRO A 344 -3.12 7.11 -24.99
CA PRO A 344 -3.11 5.71 -24.55
C PRO A 344 -3.75 5.56 -23.16
N ARG A 345 -4.26 4.36 -22.86
CA ARG A 345 -4.80 4.05 -21.53
C ARG A 345 -3.65 4.04 -20.50
N PRO A 346 -3.77 4.74 -19.35
CA PRO A 346 -2.75 4.68 -18.31
C PRO A 346 -2.62 3.27 -17.73
N ILE A 347 -1.44 2.95 -17.21
CA ILE A 347 -1.29 1.77 -16.33
C ILE A 347 -2.10 2.03 -15.06
N ALA A 348 -3.13 1.23 -14.82
CA ALA A 348 -4.07 1.39 -13.72
C ALA A 348 -3.66 0.50 -12.54
N VAL A 349 -3.38 1.12 -11.40
CA VAL A 349 -2.94 0.43 -10.19
C VAL A 349 -3.93 0.74 -9.08
N ALA A 350 -4.67 -0.27 -8.61
CA ALA A 350 -5.44 -0.11 -7.38
C ALA A 350 -4.49 -0.12 -6.17
N VAL A 351 -4.65 0.86 -5.28
CA VAL A 351 -3.85 0.95 -4.05
C VAL A 351 -4.79 0.90 -2.86
N ALA A 352 -4.73 -0.17 -2.09
CA ALA A 352 -5.70 -0.48 -1.05
C ALA A 352 -5.04 -1.11 0.17
N PHE A 353 -5.76 -1.18 1.28
CA PHE A 353 -5.42 -2.11 2.36
C PHE A 353 -5.96 -3.50 2.03
N GLU A 354 -5.24 -4.57 2.40
CA GLU A 354 -5.66 -5.96 2.12
C GLU A 354 -7.03 -6.28 2.73
N MET A 355 -7.41 -5.61 3.83
CA MET A 355 -8.74 -5.73 4.44
C MET A 355 -9.90 -5.29 3.52
N GLN A 356 -9.61 -4.58 2.43
CA GLN A 356 -10.60 -4.13 1.45
C GLN A 356 -10.87 -5.19 0.36
N ARG A 357 -10.24 -6.36 0.46
CA ARG A 357 -10.43 -7.46 -0.48
C ARG A 357 -11.78 -8.14 -0.29
N LEU A 358 -12.48 -8.40 -1.39
CA LEU A 358 -13.66 -9.27 -1.46
C LEU A 358 -13.40 -10.43 -2.44
N PRO A 359 -14.11 -11.56 -2.31
CA PRO A 359 -13.97 -12.67 -3.25
C PRO A 359 -14.35 -12.30 -4.69
N ASP A 360 -15.50 -11.64 -4.85
CA ASP A 360 -16.03 -11.20 -6.14
C ASP A 360 -16.85 -9.92 -5.96
N LEU A 361 -16.69 -8.96 -6.86
CA LEU A 361 -17.50 -7.75 -6.92
C LEU A 361 -18.68 -7.84 -7.89
N LEU A 362 -18.86 -8.97 -8.57
CA LEU A 362 -19.86 -9.19 -9.61
C LEU A 362 -19.69 -8.14 -10.73
N ALA A 363 -18.51 -8.14 -11.34
CA ALA A 363 -18.09 -7.20 -12.38
C ALA A 363 -19.19 -7.00 -13.45
N GLN A 364 -19.46 -5.74 -13.78
CA GLN A 364 -20.43 -5.33 -14.79
C GLN A 364 -19.71 -4.99 -16.10
N PRO A 365 -20.39 -5.00 -17.27
CA PRO A 365 -19.74 -4.78 -18.57
C PRO A 365 -18.97 -3.47 -18.72
N HIS A 366 -19.31 -2.45 -17.92
CA HIS A 366 -18.66 -1.15 -17.91
C HIS A 366 -17.52 -1.05 -16.89
N ASP A 367 -17.36 -2.03 -16.00
CA ASP A 367 -16.27 -2.04 -15.03
C ASP A 367 -14.98 -2.40 -15.74
N ILE A 368 -13.95 -1.57 -15.54
CA ILE A 368 -12.64 -1.81 -16.15
C ILE A 368 -11.69 -2.42 -15.11
N PRO A 369 -11.08 -3.59 -15.37
CA PRO A 369 -10.13 -4.20 -14.45
C PRO A 369 -8.85 -3.36 -14.37
N MET A 370 -8.21 -3.40 -13.21
CA MET A 370 -6.88 -2.83 -13.00
C MET A 370 -5.81 -3.66 -13.69
N ASP A 371 -4.62 -3.09 -13.89
CA ASP A 371 -3.43 -3.82 -14.33
C ASP A 371 -2.69 -4.42 -13.12
N PHE A 372 -2.71 -3.70 -12.00
CA PHE A 372 -2.10 -4.13 -10.74
C PHE A 372 -2.99 -3.80 -9.53
N ILE A 373 -2.87 -4.60 -8.48
CA ILE A 373 -3.39 -4.28 -7.14
C ILE A 373 -2.21 -4.29 -6.16
N VAL A 374 -2.07 -3.22 -5.39
CA VAL A 374 -1.03 -3.08 -4.37
C VAL A 374 -1.67 -2.91 -3.00
N THR A 375 -1.21 -3.74 -2.06
CA THR A 375 -1.60 -3.71 -0.66
C THR A 375 -0.37 -3.87 0.22
N GLU A 376 -0.52 -3.75 1.55
CA GLU A 376 0.54 -4.09 2.50
C GLU A 376 0.99 -5.55 2.38
N ALA A 377 0.16 -6.39 1.76
CA ALA A 377 0.44 -7.78 1.51
C ALA A 377 1.29 -8.03 0.26
N GLY A 378 1.51 -7.03 -0.61
CA GLY A 378 2.31 -7.19 -1.82
C GLY A 378 1.64 -6.64 -3.08
N VAL A 379 2.25 -6.96 -4.22
CA VAL A 379 1.74 -6.64 -5.56
C VAL A 379 1.01 -7.85 -6.13
N ARG A 380 -0.15 -7.61 -6.73
CA ARG A 380 -0.81 -8.55 -7.61
C ARG A 380 -0.81 -8.02 -9.03
N LEU A 381 -0.40 -8.86 -9.97
CA LEU A 381 -0.58 -8.63 -11.41
C LEU A 381 -1.95 -9.17 -11.81
N VAL A 382 -2.72 -8.37 -12.56
CA VAL A 382 -3.99 -8.79 -13.14
C VAL A 382 -3.73 -9.28 -14.56
N ASP A 383 -3.92 -10.56 -14.80
CA ASP A 383 -3.74 -11.21 -16.09
C ASP A 383 -4.72 -12.40 -16.22
N GLY A 384 -5.17 -12.70 -17.43
CA GLY A 384 -6.11 -13.81 -17.67
C GLY A 384 -7.41 -13.73 -16.84
N GLY A 385 -7.83 -12.54 -16.42
CA GLY A 385 -9.02 -12.33 -15.60
C GLY A 385 -8.85 -12.57 -14.09
N HIS A 386 -7.62 -12.78 -13.62
CA HIS A 386 -7.32 -13.03 -12.20
C HIS A 386 -6.12 -12.22 -11.70
N ALA A 387 -6.17 -11.81 -10.44
CA ALA A 387 -5.11 -11.09 -9.74
C ALA A 387 -4.21 -12.08 -8.99
N ARG A 388 -2.99 -12.32 -9.48
CA ARG A 388 -2.01 -13.22 -8.86
C ARG A 388 -0.89 -12.44 -8.19
N PHE A 389 -0.42 -12.94 -7.05
CA PHE A 389 0.76 -12.35 -6.40
C PHE A 389 2.01 -12.48 -7.28
N VAL A 390 2.80 -11.41 -7.29
CA VAL A 390 4.10 -11.35 -7.92
C VAL A 390 5.07 -10.62 -7.01
N ASP A 391 6.36 -10.96 -7.10
CA ASP A 391 7.39 -10.18 -6.42
C ASP A 391 7.59 -8.82 -7.12
N PRO A 392 8.17 -7.82 -6.43
CA PRO A 392 8.35 -6.48 -7.00
C PRO A 392 9.22 -6.43 -8.27
N SER A 393 10.15 -7.37 -8.48
CA SER A 393 10.96 -7.40 -9.69
C SER A 393 10.16 -7.90 -10.89
N THR A 394 9.36 -8.95 -10.71
CA THR A 394 8.39 -9.41 -11.72
C THR A 394 7.38 -8.32 -12.05
N ALA A 395 6.84 -7.64 -11.04
CA ALA A 395 5.94 -6.49 -11.25
C ALA A 395 6.60 -5.39 -12.10
N ARG A 396 7.87 -5.06 -11.83
CA ARG A 396 8.65 -4.07 -12.59
C ARG A 396 8.80 -4.45 -14.06
N THR A 397 9.13 -5.71 -14.34
CA THR A 397 9.26 -6.22 -15.71
C THR A 397 7.93 -6.13 -16.46
N HIS A 398 6.84 -6.57 -15.83
CA HIS A 398 5.50 -6.46 -16.43
C HIS A 398 5.05 -5.01 -16.63
N PHE A 399 5.38 -4.11 -15.69
CA PHE A 399 5.11 -2.69 -15.83
C PHE A 399 5.82 -2.10 -17.06
N ALA A 400 7.10 -2.43 -17.26
CA ALA A 400 7.86 -1.99 -18.42
C ALA A 400 7.26 -2.51 -19.74
N ALA A 401 6.89 -3.80 -19.78
CA ALA A 401 6.23 -4.40 -20.94
C ALA A 401 4.89 -3.71 -21.27
N LEU A 402 4.07 -3.41 -20.25
CA LEU A 402 2.82 -2.65 -20.44
C LEU A 402 3.07 -1.22 -20.92
N ALA A 403 4.12 -0.56 -20.42
CA ALA A 403 4.47 0.78 -20.85
C ALA A 403 4.81 0.78 -22.35
N GLN A 404 5.68 -0.14 -22.78
CA GLN A 404 6.05 -0.33 -24.18
C GLN A 404 4.83 -0.65 -25.06
N ALA A 405 4.01 -1.63 -24.65
CA ALA A 405 2.83 -2.05 -25.41
C ALA A 405 1.79 -0.93 -25.61
N ARG A 406 1.76 0.06 -24.69
CA ARG A 406 0.83 1.19 -24.72
C ARG A 406 1.46 2.48 -25.28
N GLY A 407 2.72 2.45 -25.74
CA GLY A 407 3.43 3.64 -26.19
C GLY A 407 3.60 4.71 -25.10
N LEU A 408 3.71 4.28 -23.84
CA LEU A 408 4.00 5.13 -22.70
C LEU A 408 5.52 5.35 -22.58
N PRO A 409 5.99 6.34 -21.78
CA PRO A 409 7.42 6.61 -21.64
C PRO A 409 8.22 5.38 -21.20
N GLU A 410 9.49 5.35 -21.58
CA GLU A 410 10.42 4.34 -21.07
C GLU A 410 10.51 4.42 -19.54
N VAL A 411 10.69 3.25 -18.92
CA VAL A 411 10.81 3.16 -17.46
C VAL A 411 12.08 3.84 -16.99
N TYR A 412 12.01 4.47 -15.82
CA TYR A 412 13.17 5.09 -15.21
C TYR A 412 14.18 4.01 -14.82
N ALA A 413 15.32 3.97 -15.53
CA ALA A 413 16.46 3.16 -15.11
C ALA A 413 16.98 3.72 -13.78
N SER A 414 16.88 2.94 -12.71
CA SER A 414 17.58 3.25 -11.47
C SER A 414 19.07 3.29 -11.78
N GLN A 415 19.65 4.49 -11.90
CA GLN A 415 21.09 4.61 -11.88
C GLN A 415 21.55 4.39 -10.44
N GLU A 416 21.91 3.15 -10.12
CA GLU A 416 22.74 2.89 -8.95
C GLU A 416 24.01 3.73 -9.09
N GLY A 417 24.16 4.76 -8.24
CA GLY A 417 25.34 5.62 -8.20
C GLY A 417 25.26 6.96 -8.95
N ALA A 418 24.17 7.30 -9.66
CA ALA A 418 24.06 8.65 -10.22
C ALA A 418 23.36 9.60 -9.25
N ALA A 419 23.95 10.79 -9.09
CA ALA A 419 23.33 11.88 -8.35
C ALA A 419 21.89 12.10 -8.88
N PRO A 420 20.89 12.25 -7.99
CA PRO A 420 19.52 12.51 -8.42
C PRO A 420 19.55 13.73 -9.35
N ALA A 421 19.00 13.56 -10.57
CA ALA A 421 18.82 14.67 -11.50
C ALA A 421 18.19 15.82 -10.71
N SER A 422 18.77 17.02 -10.78
CA SER A 422 18.31 18.18 -10.03
C SER A 422 16.78 18.24 -10.12
N PRO A 423 16.06 18.04 -9.00
CA PRO A 423 14.62 18.05 -9.04
C PRO A 423 14.18 19.40 -9.61
N PRO A 424 13.07 19.48 -10.37
CA PRO A 424 12.38 20.74 -10.50
C PRO A 424 12.19 21.27 -9.07
N CYS A 425 12.84 22.40 -8.78
CA CYS A 425 13.07 22.95 -7.45
C CYS A 425 11.76 23.17 -6.68
N TYR A 426 11.28 22.13 -6.00
CA TYR A 426 10.07 22.20 -5.16
C TYR A 426 10.09 21.20 -3.99
N ALA A 427 11.13 20.36 -3.86
CA ALA A 427 11.22 19.34 -2.82
C ALA A 427 11.82 19.85 -1.51
N ARG A 428 12.51 20.99 -1.54
CA ARG A 428 13.13 21.62 -0.36
C ARG A 428 12.24 22.66 0.33
N ASP A 429 11.14 23.08 -0.30
CA ASP A 429 10.43 24.31 0.11
C ASP A 429 9.24 24.08 1.05
N PHE A 430 8.88 22.82 1.38
CA PHE A 430 7.66 22.55 2.17
C PHE A 430 7.83 21.43 3.21
N PRO A 431 8.52 21.69 4.35
CA PRO A 431 8.43 20.83 5.52
C PRO A 431 6.98 20.75 6.04
N GLY A 432 6.51 19.56 6.42
CA GLY A 432 5.18 19.34 7.03
C GLY A 432 4.04 18.93 6.09
N TYR A 433 4.14 19.17 4.78
CA TYR A 433 3.03 18.86 3.84
C TYR A 433 2.80 17.36 3.62
N PHE A 434 3.85 16.54 3.80
CA PHE A 434 3.80 15.09 3.68
C PHE A 434 3.71 14.35 5.02
N GLY A 435 3.25 15.02 6.09
CA GLY A 435 3.02 14.39 7.39
C GLY A 435 4.29 13.92 8.10
N GLN A 436 5.40 14.65 7.92
CA GLN A 436 6.54 14.53 8.83
C GLN A 436 6.27 15.41 10.05
N GLU A 437 6.50 14.84 11.24
CA GLU A 437 6.57 15.57 12.51
C GLU A 437 7.67 16.63 12.50
#